data_AF-A0A534J8X0-F1
#
_entry.id   AF-A0A534J8X0-F1
#
_cell.length_a   1.000
_cell.length_b   1.000
_cell.length_c   1.000
_cell.angle_alpha   90.00
_cell.angle_beta   90.00
_cell.angle_gamma   90.00
#
_symmetry.space_group_name_H-M   'P 1'
#
loop_
_entity.id
_entity.type
_entity.pdbx_description
1 polymer ?
#
loop_
_entity_poly.entity_id
_entity_poly.type
_entity_poly.pdbx_seq_one_letter_code
_entity_poly.pdbx_strand_id
1 'polypeptide(L)'
;MHHNLYRGAPLSQRTTMVRTLQRDVSAISMFRQIIAIVAVIGILAGGFLLIYVQRPKATAATMRIEPGDLVIVGYVGTFADNGRVFDTSYKRVAEDNVTYPKAASFGWRNQWTNLSIEPVGAGKVIKGFDDGIVGLAIGDSKRIVVPPDMGYGSPDPTKIFERPLLQEVPAREVMNTTAFSDKYGASAQEGLIVKDPFWAWNATVSLSNNVVTVLNSPAIGERLRPYQAWNARVVGIDDGANNGIGIVYVEHELTAGDAGNIAARDGANQFIVSSVDPVKGVYVANYNREVVGRTLVFDVTVDSITRT
;
A
#
# COMPACT_ATOMS: atom_id res chain seq x y z
N MET A 1 -102.90 55.72 -74.42
CA MET A 1 -102.12 55.07 -75.51
C MET A 1 -100.99 54.26 -74.87
N HIS A 2 -100.66 53.13 -75.50
CA HIS A 2 -99.54 52.20 -75.24
C HIS A 2 -99.72 51.04 -74.23
N HIS A 3 -99.89 49.87 -74.85
CA HIS A 3 -99.53 48.51 -74.42
C HIS A 3 -98.05 48.37 -74.03
N ASN A 4 -97.72 47.49 -73.07
CA ASN A 4 -97.09 46.20 -73.40
C ASN A 4 -96.97 45.25 -72.19
N LEU A 5 -97.02 43.96 -72.50
CA LEU A 5 -97.02 42.76 -71.64
C LEU A 5 -95.63 42.42 -71.05
N TYR A 6 -95.57 41.73 -69.91
CA TYR A 6 -94.87 40.42 -69.74
C TYR A 6 -95.16 39.77 -68.37
N ARG A 7 -95.29 38.43 -68.37
CA ARG A 7 -95.59 37.48 -67.26
C ARG A 7 -94.40 37.23 -66.30
N GLY A 8 -94.71 36.82 -65.06
CA GLY A 8 -93.84 36.08 -64.13
C GLY A 8 -94.62 35.53 -62.92
N ALA A 9 -94.25 34.36 -62.39
CA ALA A 9 -95.07 33.39 -61.62
C ALA A 9 -95.06 33.56 -60.07
N PRO A 10 -95.87 32.80 -59.27
CA PRO A 10 -96.16 33.06 -57.85
C PRO A 10 -95.38 32.18 -56.84
N LEU A 11 -95.67 32.36 -55.52
CA LEU A 11 -95.39 31.55 -54.29
C LEU A 11 -94.77 32.45 -53.19
N SER A 12 -95.04 32.40 -51.88
CA SER A 12 -95.67 31.46 -50.94
C SER A 12 -95.95 32.17 -49.60
N GLN A 13 -96.82 31.59 -48.75
CA GLN A 13 -97.17 32.05 -47.39
C GLN A 13 -96.01 31.98 -46.39
N ARG A 14 -95.91 32.95 -45.47
CA ARG A 14 -95.14 32.83 -44.22
C ARG A 14 -96.02 33.12 -43.01
N THR A 15 -96.15 32.12 -42.15
CA THR A 15 -96.79 32.17 -40.83
C THR A 15 -95.72 32.48 -39.77
N THR A 16 -95.94 33.51 -38.96
CA THR A 16 -95.06 33.93 -37.86
C THR A 16 -95.49 33.22 -36.57
N MET A 17 -94.62 32.39 -35.97
CA MET A 17 -94.82 31.85 -34.61
C MET A 17 -94.01 32.67 -33.59
N VAL A 18 -94.66 33.07 -32.50
CA VAL A 18 -94.04 33.64 -31.28
C VAL A 18 -93.68 32.48 -30.34
N ARG A 19 -92.43 32.41 -29.85
CA ARG A 19 -91.95 31.38 -28.92
C ARG A 19 -91.55 32.00 -27.58
N THR A 20 -92.15 31.49 -26.51
CA THR A 20 -91.96 31.90 -25.11
C THR A 20 -90.65 31.34 -24.52
N LEU A 21 -89.97 32.12 -23.68
CA LEU A 21 -88.74 31.71 -22.96
C LEU A 21 -89.08 30.83 -21.75
N GLN A 22 -88.68 29.55 -21.76
CA GLN A 22 -88.68 28.67 -20.60
C GLN A 22 -87.36 28.76 -19.84
N ARG A 23 -87.42 28.81 -18.50
CA ARG A 23 -86.26 28.87 -17.60
C ARG A 23 -85.61 27.48 -17.52
N ASP A 24 -84.37 27.37 -17.98
CA ASP A 24 -83.65 26.10 -18.09
C ASP A 24 -83.03 25.68 -16.74
N VAL A 25 -83.61 24.67 -16.10
CA VAL A 25 -83.18 24.13 -14.80
C VAL A 25 -82.12 23.04 -14.95
N SER A 26 -81.78 22.65 -16.19
CA SER A 26 -80.83 21.58 -16.50
C SER A 26 -79.38 21.92 -16.13
N ALA A 27 -79.00 23.20 -16.17
CA ALA A 27 -77.65 23.67 -15.87
C ALA A 27 -77.22 23.42 -14.40
N ILE A 28 -78.15 23.51 -13.45
CA ILE A 28 -77.87 23.26 -12.01
C ILE A 28 -77.63 21.77 -11.75
N SER A 29 -78.30 20.88 -12.50
CA SER A 29 -78.12 19.43 -12.42
C SER A 29 -76.74 19.01 -12.96
N MET A 30 -76.33 19.57 -14.10
CA MET A 30 -74.98 19.32 -14.66
C MET A 30 -73.86 19.74 -13.70
N PHE A 31 -73.99 20.89 -13.05
CA PHE A 31 -72.94 21.38 -12.13
C PHE A 31 -72.73 20.46 -10.92
N ARG A 32 -73.82 19.88 -10.38
CA ARG A 32 -73.76 18.90 -9.29
C ARG A 32 -73.10 17.58 -9.71
N GLN A 33 -73.33 17.13 -10.94
CA GLN A 33 -72.70 15.93 -11.49
C GLN A 33 -71.19 16.12 -11.68
N ILE A 34 -70.77 17.30 -12.17
CA ILE A 34 -69.34 17.62 -12.34
C ILE A 34 -68.63 17.61 -10.98
N ILE A 35 -69.21 18.24 -9.95
CA ILE A 35 -68.64 18.23 -8.59
C ILE A 35 -68.53 16.80 -8.05
N ALA A 36 -69.56 15.97 -8.24
CA ALA A 36 -69.54 14.57 -7.80
C ALA A 36 -68.44 13.76 -8.50
N ILE A 37 -68.27 13.95 -9.81
CA ILE A 37 -67.21 13.26 -10.59
C ILE A 37 -65.82 13.70 -10.13
N VAL A 38 -65.59 15.00 -9.93
CA VAL A 38 -64.30 15.52 -9.44
C VAL A 38 -63.99 14.99 -8.04
N ALA A 39 -64.99 14.88 -7.16
CA ALA A 39 -64.81 14.29 -5.84
C ALA A 39 -64.44 12.80 -5.92
N VAL A 40 -65.10 12.03 -6.77
CA VAL A 40 -64.78 10.61 -6.99
C VAL A 40 -63.38 10.44 -7.59
N ILE A 41 -63.00 11.25 -8.58
CA ILE A 41 -61.66 11.24 -9.15
C ILE A 41 -60.62 11.61 -8.09
N GLY A 42 -60.89 12.60 -7.23
CA GLY A 42 -60.00 12.97 -6.13
C GLY A 42 -59.81 11.85 -5.11
N ILE A 43 -60.88 11.12 -4.76
CA ILE A 43 -60.82 9.97 -3.84
C ILE A 43 -60.06 8.81 -4.49
N LEU A 44 -60.33 8.51 -5.77
CA LEU A 44 -59.64 7.45 -6.51
C LEU A 44 -58.17 7.77 -6.73
N ALA A 45 -57.85 9.02 -7.09
CA ALA A 45 -56.48 9.49 -7.22
C ALA A 45 -55.75 9.49 -5.88
N GLY A 46 -56.40 9.94 -4.80
CA GLY A 46 -55.84 9.90 -3.45
C GLY A 46 -55.61 8.47 -2.94
N GLY A 47 -56.58 7.58 -3.16
CA GLY A 47 -56.45 6.16 -2.86
C GLY A 47 -55.36 5.49 -3.70
N PHE A 48 -55.28 5.81 -4.99
CA PHE A 48 -54.21 5.35 -5.88
C PHE A 48 -52.84 5.84 -5.41
N LEU A 49 -52.73 7.11 -5.01
CA LEU A 49 -51.48 7.69 -4.52
C LEU A 49 -51.06 7.07 -3.18
N LEU A 50 -52.01 6.76 -2.29
CA LEU A 50 -51.73 6.06 -1.03
C LEU A 50 -51.32 4.59 -1.23
N ILE A 51 -51.88 3.91 -2.24
CA ILE A 51 -51.59 2.49 -2.52
C ILE A 51 -50.31 2.32 -3.35
N TYR A 52 -50.05 3.20 -4.31
CA TYR A 52 -48.96 3.06 -5.29
C TYR A 52 -47.71 3.90 -5.00
N VAL A 53 -47.80 4.97 -4.21
CA VAL A 53 -46.59 5.65 -3.72
C VAL A 53 -46.06 4.87 -2.53
N GLN A 54 -45.35 3.78 -2.83
CA GLN A 54 -44.53 3.08 -1.86
C GLN A 54 -43.54 4.10 -1.28
N ARG A 55 -43.65 4.39 0.02
CA ARG A 55 -42.58 5.10 0.73
C ARG A 55 -41.29 4.33 0.43
N PRO A 56 -40.20 4.97 -0.01
CA PRO A 56 -38.93 4.27 -0.13
C PRO A 56 -38.66 3.59 1.21
N LYS A 57 -38.46 2.26 1.21
CA LYS A 57 -37.99 1.54 2.40
C LYS A 57 -36.78 2.32 2.90
N ALA A 58 -36.81 2.71 4.18
CA ALA A 58 -35.61 3.26 4.82
C ALA A 58 -34.46 2.30 4.52
N THR A 59 -33.46 2.78 3.77
CA THR A 59 -32.28 2.00 3.44
C THR A 59 -31.71 1.53 4.76
N ALA A 60 -31.62 0.21 4.98
CA ALA A 60 -31.00 -0.33 6.17
C ALA A 60 -29.63 0.35 6.31
N ALA A 61 -29.35 0.94 7.47
CA ALA A 61 -28.08 1.63 7.70
C ALA A 61 -26.95 0.64 7.38
N THR A 62 -26.10 0.99 6.42
CA THR A 62 -24.96 0.16 6.05
C THR A 62 -24.11 -0.04 7.30
N MET A 63 -23.83 -1.30 7.65
CA MET A 63 -22.98 -1.63 8.79
C MET A 63 -21.62 -0.95 8.62
N ARG A 64 -21.17 -0.25 9.67
CA ARG A 64 -19.89 0.45 9.72
C ARG A 64 -19.04 -0.13 10.84
N ILE A 65 -17.73 -0.11 10.64
CA ILE A 65 -16.76 -0.63 11.60
C ILE A 65 -16.83 0.18 12.89
N GLU A 66 -17.02 -0.53 14.00
CA GLU A 66 -16.94 -0.03 15.37
C GLU A 66 -15.87 -0.81 16.16
N PRO A 67 -15.28 -0.22 17.23
CA PRO A 67 -14.41 -0.97 18.13
C PRO A 67 -15.11 -2.22 18.66
N GLY A 68 -14.42 -3.36 18.64
CA GLY A 68 -15.01 -4.67 18.98
C GLY A 68 -15.38 -5.54 17.77
N ASP A 69 -15.58 -4.95 16.58
CA ASP A 69 -15.91 -5.71 15.38
C ASP A 69 -14.73 -6.58 14.92
N LEU A 70 -15.04 -7.70 14.26
CA LEU A 70 -14.08 -8.50 13.49
C LEU A 70 -14.13 -8.01 12.04
N VAL A 71 -12.98 -7.61 11.49
CA VAL A 71 -12.93 -6.98 10.15
C VAL A 71 -11.89 -7.65 9.29
N ILE A 72 -12.25 -7.91 8.03
CA ILE A 72 -11.30 -8.32 6.99
C ILE A 72 -11.10 -7.13 6.03
N VAL A 73 -9.85 -6.76 5.78
CA VAL A 73 -9.49 -5.67 4.88
C VAL A 73 -8.42 -6.08 3.87
N GLY A 74 -8.56 -5.63 2.63
CA GLY A 74 -7.46 -5.61 1.68
C GLY A 74 -6.66 -4.31 1.80
N TYR A 75 -5.35 -4.35 1.56
CA TYR A 75 -4.51 -3.16 1.72
C TYR A 75 -3.26 -3.15 0.82
N VAL A 76 -2.77 -1.94 0.56
CA VAL A 76 -1.42 -1.66 0.08
C VAL A 76 -0.75 -0.68 1.04
N GLY A 77 0.37 -1.07 1.63
CA GLY A 77 1.19 -0.23 2.50
C GLY A 77 2.39 0.33 1.75
N THR A 78 2.51 1.66 1.71
CA THR A 78 3.59 2.40 1.05
C THR A 78 4.28 3.38 2.00
N PHE A 79 5.54 3.72 1.70
CA PHE A 79 6.21 4.82 2.41
C PHE A 79 5.82 6.17 1.81
N ALA A 80 5.54 7.16 2.67
CA ALA A 80 5.10 8.48 2.22
C ALA A 80 6.17 9.27 1.45
N ASP A 81 7.45 9.01 1.74
CA ASP A 81 8.61 9.73 1.18
C ASP A 81 8.97 9.30 -0.25
N ASN A 82 8.81 8.01 -0.58
CA ASN A 82 9.25 7.45 -1.86
C ASN A 82 8.21 6.58 -2.58
N GLY A 83 7.04 6.35 -1.97
CA GLY A 83 5.93 5.60 -2.56
C GLY A 83 6.16 4.08 -2.67
N ARG A 84 7.28 3.55 -2.17
CA ARG A 84 7.57 2.12 -2.29
C ARG A 84 6.66 1.28 -1.43
N VAL A 85 6.19 0.16 -1.98
CA VAL A 85 5.38 -0.80 -1.25
C VAL A 85 6.25 -1.61 -0.31
N PHE A 86 5.95 -1.54 0.99
CA PHE A 86 6.59 -2.39 2.00
C PHE A 86 5.76 -3.61 2.38
N ASP A 87 4.44 -3.57 2.18
CA ASP A 87 3.55 -4.71 2.40
C ASP A 87 2.24 -4.56 1.60
N THR A 88 1.59 -5.68 1.27
CA THR A 88 0.26 -5.70 0.64
C THR A 88 -0.43 -7.04 0.86
N SER A 89 -1.76 -7.03 0.87
CA SER A 89 -2.58 -8.25 0.77
C SER A 89 -2.83 -8.70 -0.67
N TYR A 90 -2.48 -7.89 -1.67
CA TYR A 90 -2.84 -8.14 -3.06
C TYR A 90 -1.67 -8.72 -3.86
N LYS A 91 -1.83 -9.96 -4.33
CA LYS A 91 -0.87 -10.63 -5.22
C LYS A 91 -0.53 -9.76 -6.44
N ARG A 92 -1.53 -9.15 -7.08
CA ARG A 92 -1.34 -8.27 -8.26
C ARG A 92 -0.40 -7.08 -7.98
N VAL A 93 -0.47 -6.52 -6.77
CA VAL A 93 0.39 -5.41 -6.35
C VAL A 93 1.77 -5.93 -6.01
N ALA A 94 1.87 -7.10 -5.38
CA ALA A 94 3.15 -7.73 -5.06
C ALA A 94 3.97 -8.03 -6.34
N GLU A 95 3.35 -8.63 -7.35
CA GLU A 95 4.03 -9.08 -8.58
C GLU A 95 4.35 -7.95 -9.57
N ASP A 96 3.61 -6.84 -9.53
CA ASP A 96 3.88 -5.67 -10.37
C ASP A 96 4.89 -4.73 -9.69
N ASN A 97 6.17 -4.85 -10.05
CA ASN A 97 7.22 -3.96 -9.55
C ASN A 97 7.39 -2.67 -10.39
N VAL A 98 6.71 -2.56 -11.54
CA VAL A 98 6.80 -1.39 -12.42
C VAL A 98 5.87 -0.29 -11.89
N THR A 99 4.61 -0.64 -11.65
CA THR A 99 3.62 0.29 -11.10
C THR A 99 3.78 0.47 -9.60
N TYR A 100 4.18 -0.59 -8.89
CA TYR A 100 4.34 -0.60 -7.44
C TYR A 100 5.77 -1.01 -7.04
N PRO A 101 6.76 -0.11 -7.15
CA PRO A 101 8.12 -0.40 -6.76
C PRO A 101 8.21 -0.91 -5.32
N LYS A 102 8.90 -2.02 -5.09
CA LYS A 102 9.04 -2.62 -3.75
C LYS A 102 10.12 -1.96 -2.92
N ALA A 103 9.86 -1.87 -1.62
CA ALA A 103 10.86 -1.51 -0.63
C ALA A 103 11.94 -2.61 -0.54
N ALA A 104 13.13 -2.25 -0.07
CA ALA A 104 14.19 -3.23 0.15
C ALA A 104 13.79 -4.27 1.21
N SER A 105 12.94 -3.88 2.17
CA SER A 105 12.38 -4.79 3.18
C SER A 105 11.14 -5.57 2.72
N PHE A 106 10.71 -5.48 1.46
CA PHE A 106 9.48 -6.13 1.01
C PHE A 106 9.58 -7.66 1.14
N GLY A 107 8.64 -8.25 1.89
CA GLY A 107 8.60 -9.67 2.14
C GLY A 107 7.74 -10.42 1.12
N TRP A 108 8.35 -11.30 0.33
CA TRP A 108 7.62 -12.19 -0.57
C TRP A 108 6.94 -13.32 0.20
N ARG A 109 5.69 -13.62 -0.17
CA ARG A 109 4.86 -14.65 0.47
C ARG A 109 4.36 -15.65 -0.56
N ASN A 110 4.15 -16.89 -0.13
CA ASN A 110 3.56 -17.94 -0.98
C ASN A 110 2.04 -17.79 -1.15
N GLN A 111 1.38 -17.13 -0.20
CA GLN A 111 -0.06 -16.87 -0.21
C GLN A 111 -0.31 -15.40 0.13
N TRP A 112 -1.29 -14.81 -0.55
CA TRP A 112 -1.71 -13.42 -0.39
C TRP A 112 -3.15 -13.41 0.07
N THR A 113 -3.38 -13.03 1.33
CA THR A 113 -4.69 -13.00 1.96
C THR A 113 -4.96 -11.61 2.51
N ASN A 114 -6.23 -11.22 2.54
CA ASN A 114 -6.67 -10.03 3.26
C ASN A 114 -6.32 -10.14 4.75
N LEU A 115 -6.17 -8.99 5.39
CA LEU A 115 -5.82 -8.86 6.80
C LEU A 115 -7.09 -9.00 7.66
N SER A 116 -7.09 -9.96 8.59
CA SER A 116 -8.13 -10.05 9.63
C SER A 116 -7.72 -9.28 10.87
N ILE A 117 -8.62 -8.47 11.42
CA ILE A 117 -8.44 -7.66 12.62
C ILE A 117 -9.52 -8.07 13.62
N GLU A 118 -9.09 -8.68 14.72
CA GLU A 118 -9.97 -9.37 15.66
C GLU A 118 -9.57 -9.13 17.12
N PRO A 119 -10.32 -8.30 17.86
CA PRO A 119 -11.24 -7.26 17.39
C PRO A 119 -10.54 -5.93 17.08
N VAL A 120 -11.24 -5.06 16.34
CA VAL A 120 -10.84 -3.66 16.12
C VAL A 120 -10.69 -2.92 17.45
N GLY A 121 -9.63 -2.13 17.60
CA GLY A 121 -9.31 -1.40 18.83
C GLY A 121 -8.54 -2.20 19.88
N ALA A 122 -8.21 -3.47 19.62
CA ALA A 122 -7.45 -4.31 20.55
C ALA A 122 -5.92 -4.25 20.35
N GLY A 123 -5.42 -3.35 19.48
CA GLY A 123 -3.98 -3.20 19.23
C GLY A 123 -3.36 -4.38 18.47
N LYS A 124 -4.13 -5.07 17.63
CA LYS A 124 -3.64 -6.15 16.74
C LYS A 124 -2.83 -5.63 15.56
N VAL A 125 -3.04 -4.36 15.20
CA VAL A 125 -2.32 -3.62 14.17
C VAL A 125 -1.80 -2.30 14.77
N ILE A 126 -0.98 -1.58 14.02
CA ILE A 126 -0.50 -0.26 14.46
C ILE A 126 -1.67 0.71 14.67
N LYS A 127 -1.54 1.58 15.69
CA LYS A 127 -2.62 2.43 16.18
C LYS A 127 -3.27 3.26 15.08
N GLY A 128 -2.48 3.91 14.22
CA GLY A 128 -3.01 4.74 13.14
C GLY A 128 -3.78 3.97 12.06
N PHE A 129 -3.47 2.68 11.87
CA PHE A 129 -4.25 1.82 10.99
C PHE A 129 -5.59 1.47 11.64
N ASP A 130 -5.55 1.03 12.91
CA ASP A 130 -6.73 0.63 13.69
C ASP A 130 -7.76 1.79 13.78
N ASP A 131 -7.29 2.98 14.18
CA ASP A 131 -8.12 4.18 14.24
C ASP A 131 -8.61 4.63 12.85
N GLY A 132 -7.79 4.42 11.82
CA GLY A 132 -8.03 4.90 10.46
C GLY A 132 -9.19 4.19 9.75
N ILE A 133 -9.48 2.93 10.10
CA ILE A 133 -10.53 2.11 9.49
C ILE A 133 -11.89 2.25 10.18
N VAL A 134 -11.95 2.80 11.40
CA VAL A 134 -13.21 3.00 12.13
C VAL A 134 -14.17 3.87 11.32
N GLY A 135 -15.45 3.47 11.30
CA GLY A 135 -16.51 4.14 10.59
C GLY A 135 -16.62 3.80 9.10
N LEU A 136 -15.69 3.02 8.52
CA LEU A 136 -15.83 2.54 7.15
C LEU A 136 -16.91 1.46 7.03
N ALA A 137 -17.61 1.41 5.91
CA ALA A 137 -18.55 0.36 5.55
C ALA A 137 -17.90 -0.69 4.64
N ILE A 138 -18.53 -1.86 4.49
CA ILE A 138 -18.10 -2.88 3.51
C ILE A 138 -18.04 -2.26 2.10
N GLY A 139 -16.93 -2.48 1.40
CA GLY A 139 -16.66 -1.91 0.08
C GLY A 139 -16.06 -0.50 0.10
N ASP A 140 -16.10 0.22 1.23
CA ASP A 140 -15.43 1.51 1.33
C ASP A 140 -13.92 1.34 1.15
N SER A 141 -13.31 2.31 0.46
CA SER A 141 -11.86 2.42 0.35
C SER A 141 -11.39 3.75 0.90
N LYS A 142 -10.28 3.75 1.64
CA LYS A 142 -9.72 4.94 2.27
C LYS A 142 -8.20 4.91 2.27
N ARG A 143 -7.62 6.09 2.01
CA ARG A 143 -6.20 6.35 2.22
C ARG A 143 -5.97 6.82 3.66
N ILE A 144 -5.14 6.08 4.39
CA ILE A 144 -4.80 6.35 5.80
C ILE A 144 -3.32 6.71 5.86
N VAL A 145 -3.00 7.88 6.41
CA VAL A 145 -1.62 8.33 6.64
C VAL A 145 -1.30 8.12 8.11
N VAL A 146 -0.25 7.35 8.39
CA VAL A 146 0.17 6.95 9.73
C VAL A 146 1.56 7.53 10.01
N PRO A 147 1.66 8.62 10.80
CA PRO A 147 2.95 9.14 11.24
C PRO A 147 3.67 8.14 12.17
N PRO A 148 5.00 8.27 12.38
CA PRO A 148 5.78 7.28 13.13
C PRO A 148 5.26 6.98 14.54
N ASP A 149 4.82 7.99 15.29
CA ASP A 149 4.25 7.90 16.64
C ASP A 149 2.95 7.08 16.71
N MET A 150 2.19 7.07 15.63
CA MET A 150 0.99 6.25 15.44
C MET A 150 1.28 4.91 14.74
N GLY A 151 2.54 4.70 14.32
CA GLY A 151 3.04 3.54 13.60
C GLY A 151 4.01 2.71 14.43
N TYR A 152 5.28 2.68 14.02
CA TYR A 152 6.33 1.86 14.64
C TYR A 152 7.32 2.66 15.52
N GLY A 153 7.00 3.91 15.84
CA GLY A 153 7.79 4.77 16.70
C GLY A 153 9.06 5.31 16.03
N SER A 154 9.94 5.88 16.87
CA SER A 154 11.23 6.43 16.46
C SER A 154 12.29 5.33 16.28
N PRO A 155 13.27 5.52 15.38
CA PRO A 155 14.36 4.57 15.22
C PRO A 155 15.25 4.51 16.45
N ASP A 156 15.78 3.33 16.72
CA ASP A 156 16.82 3.14 17.73
C ASP A 156 18.17 3.57 17.12
N PRO A 157 18.80 4.65 17.61
CA PRO A 157 20.06 5.15 17.07
C PRO A 157 21.21 4.17 17.29
N THR A 158 21.12 3.27 18.28
CA THR A 158 22.16 2.25 18.54
C THR A 158 22.20 1.16 17.47
N LYS A 159 21.22 1.13 16.56
CA LYS A 159 21.12 0.21 15.43
C LYS A 159 21.54 0.83 14.10
N ILE A 160 22.11 2.04 14.14
CA ILE A 160 22.52 2.78 12.95
C ILE A 160 24.04 2.87 12.95
N PHE A 161 24.69 2.24 11.98
CA PHE A 161 26.15 2.15 11.90
C PHE A 161 26.64 2.80 10.62
N GLU A 162 27.44 3.86 10.76
CA GLU A 162 28.22 4.40 9.65
C GLU A 162 29.45 3.51 9.43
N ARG A 163 29.72 3.18 8.16
CA ARG A 163 30.79 2.28 7.74
C ARG A 163 31.53 2.89 6.55
N PRO A 164 32.84 2.67 6.43
CA PRO A 164 33.60 3.22 5.33
C PRO A 164 33.26 2.50 4.01
N LEU A 165 33.27 3.26 2.91
CA LEU A 165 33.24 2.72 1.56
C LEU A 165 34.58 2.10 1.18
N LEU A 166 35.70 2.63 1.69
CA LEU A 166 37.02 2.03 1.60
C LEU A 166 37.34 1.34 2.94
N GLN A 167 37.14 0.03 3.01
CA GLN A 167 37.36 -0.77 4.21
C GLN A 167 38.80 -1.29 4.25
N GLU A 168 39.44 -1.11 5.41
CA GLU A 168 40.72 -1.74 5.73
C GLU A 168 40.46 -3.10 6.40
N VAL A 169 40.99 -4.16 5.81
CA VAL A 169 40.92 -5.52 6.34
C VAL A 169 42.34 -5.99 6.67
N PRO A 170 42.62 -6.54 7.87
CA PRO A 170 43.95 -7.03 8.19
C PRO A 170 44.41 -8.08 7.17
N ALA A 171 45.62 -7.91 6.62
CA ALA A 171 46.22 -8.95 5.78
C ALA A 171 46.58 -10.17 6.63
N ARG A 172 46.94 -9.98 7.91
CA ARG A 172 47.24 -11.06 8.86
C ARG A 172 46.29 -11.03 10.05
N GLU A 173 45.68 -12.17 10.32
CA GLU A 173 44.89 -12.41 11.52
C GLU A 173 45.59 -13.43 12.41
N VAL A 174 45.76 -13.10 13.69
CA VAL A 174 46.35 -14.01 14.67
C VAL A 174 45.26 -14.49 15.62
N MET A 175 45.13 -15.80 15.75
CA MET A 175 44.13 -16.45 16.60
C MET A 175 44.65 -17.75 17.19
N ASN A 176 43.90 -18.36 18.10
CA ASN A 176 44.21 -19.70 18.59
C ASN A 176 43.53 -20.78 17.71
N THR A 177 43.88 -22.04 17.94
CA THR A 177 43.35 -23.18 17.16
C THR A 177 41.83 -23.35 17.28
N THR A 178 41.23 -23.03 18.43
CA THR A 178 39.78 -23.09 18.63
C THR A 178 39.06 -22.05 17.78
N ALA A 179 39.47 -20.78 17.87
CA ALA A 179 38.90 -19.68 17.08
C ALA A 179 39.08 -19.90 15.57
N PHE A 180 40.21 -20.50 15.16
CA PHE A 180 40.40 -20.90 13.77
C PHE A 180 39.37 -21.97 13.35
N SER A 181 39.22 -23.02 14.16
CA SER A 181 38.23 -24.08 13.88
C SER A 181 36.81 -23.53 13.83
N ASP A 182 36.46 -22.59 14.71
CA ASP A 182 35.14 -21.96 14.74
C ASP A 182 34.90 -21.08 13.50
N LYS A 183 35.90 -20.30 13.07
CA LYS A 183 35.79 -19.40 11.91
C LYS A 183 35.78 -20.16 10.58
N TYR A 184 36.65 -21.15 10.41
CA TYR A 184 36.89 -21.82 9.12
C TYR A 184 36.30 -23.23 9.02
N GLY A 185 35.77 -23.79 10.11
CA GLY A 185 35.22 -25.15 10.12
C GLY A 185 36.25 -26.25 9.86
N ALA A 186 37.53 -25.97 10.09
CA ALA A 186 38.65 -26.87 9.80
C ALA A 186 39.71 -26.81 10.90
N SER A 187 40.45 -27.90 11.09
CA SER A 187 41.62 -27.92 11.99
C SER A 187 42.79 -27.18 11.35
N ALA A 188 43.45 -26.30 12.12
CA ALA A 188 44.62 -25.55 11.64
C ALA A 188 45.77 -26.50 11.29
N GLN A 189 46.39 -26.27 10.13
CA GLN A 189 47.58 -26.99 9.66
C GLN A 189 48.50 -25.99 8.96
N GLU A 190 49.82 -26.15 9.11
CA GLU A 190 50.80 -25.31 8.41
C GLU A 190 50.65 -25.45 6.89
N GLY A 191 50.63 -24.33 6.18
CA GLY A 191 50.47 -24.26 4.74
C GLY A 191 49.05 -24.54 4.23
N LEU A 192 48.06 -24.75 5.12
CA LEU A 192 46.67 -24.95 4.70
C LEU A 192 46.14 -23.71 3.99
N ILE A 193 45.41 -23.90 2.90
CA ILE A 193 44.67 -22.82 2.23
C ILE A 193 43.19 -22.94 2.60
N VAL A 194 42.65 -21.89 3.18
CA VAL A 194 41.24 -21.74 3.52
C VAL A 194 40.61 -20.60 2.74
N LYS A 195 39.28 -20.54 2.70
CA LYS A 195 38.57 -19.36 2.21
C LYS A 195 38.08 -18.53 3.39
N ASP A 196 38.26 -17.22 3.32
CA ASP A 196 37.63 -16.33 4.31
C ASP A 196 36.11 -16.50 4.21
N PRO A 197 35.40 -16.77 5.33
CA PRO A 197 33.98 -17.07 5.30
C PRO A 197 33.10 -15.88 4.88
N PHE A 198 33.59 -14.65 5.03
CA PHE A 198 32.85 -13.45 4.66
C PHE A 198 33.25 -12.94 3.27
N TRP A 199 34.54 -12.84 2.99
CA TRP A 199 35.08 -12.29 1.74
C TRP A 199 35.24 -13.33 0.62
N ALA A 200 35.27 -14.62 0.96
CA ALA A 200 35.43 -15.75 0.04
C ALA A 200 36.74 -15.82 -0.76
N TRP A 201 37.69 -14.93 -0.50
CA TRP A 201 39.07 -14.99 -1.02
C TRP A 201 39.87 -16.09 -0.34
N ASN A 202 41.00 -16.48 -0.93
CA ASN A 202 41.91 -17.45 -0.34
C ASN A 202 42.79 -16.81 0.75
N ALA A 203 43.08 -17.60 1.78
CA ALA A 203 44.02 -17.26 2.85
C ALA A 203 44.90 -18.46 3.21
N THR A 204 46.17 -18.20 3.54
CA THR A 204 47.14 -19.24 3.91
C THR A 204 47.34 -19.27 5.42
N VAL A 205 47.43 -20.48 5.98
CA VAL A 205 47.53 -20.71 7.42
C VAL A 205 48.96 -21.08 7.80
N SER A 206 49.47 -20.43 8.84
CA SER A 206 50.67 -20.85 9.56
C SER A 206 50.34 -21.15 11.01
N LEU A 207 50.91 -22.21 11.57
CA LEU A 207 50.66 -22.73 12.90
C LEU A 207 51.98 -22.93 13.65
N SER A 208 52.15 -22.20 14.76
CA SER A 208 53.30 -22.37 15.66
C SER A 208 52.85 -22.22 17.11
N ASN A 209 53.22 -23.18 17.97
CA ASN A 209 52.91 -23.15 19.41
C ASN A 209 51.43 -22.84 19.74
N ASN A 210 50.48 -23.47 19.04
CA ASN A 210 49.02 -23.24 19.13
C ASN A 210 48.54 -21.84 18.73
N VAL A 211 49.43 -21.01 18.18
CA VAL A 211 49.09 -19.72 17.56
C VAL A 211 48.93 -19.96 16.06
N VAL A 212 47.75 -19.62 15.55
CA VAL A 212 47.39 -19.68 14.14
C VAL A 212 47.49 -18.27 13.57
N THR A 213 48.31 -18.09 12.54
CA THR A 213 48.33 -16.87 11.73
C THR A 213 47.68 -17.17 10.39
N VAL A 214 46.64 -16.43 10.04
CA VAL A 214 45.99 -16.51 8.73
C VAL A 214 46.39 -15.30 7.90
N LEU A 215 47.00 -15.54 6.75
CA LEU A 215 47.40 -14.52 5.79
C LEU A 215 46.37 -14.46 4.66
N ASN A 216 45.50 -13.44 4.70
CA ASN A 216 44.58 -13.10 3.63
C ASN A 216 45.39 -12.71 2.37
N SER A 217 45.18 -13.42 1.27
CA SER A 217 45.95 -13.25 0.02
C SER A 217 45.03 -13.09 -1.21
N PRO A 218 44.13 -12.09 -1.23
CA PRO A 218 43.31 -11.83 -2.41
C PRO A 218 44.13 -11.24 -3.56
N ALA A 219 43.57 -11.23 -4.77
CA ALA A 219 44.17 -10.53 -5.90
C ALA A 219 43.68 -9.06 -5.97
N ILE A 220 44.57 -8.13 -6.33
CA ILE A 220 44.15 -6.76 -6.66
C ILE A 220 43.18 -6.81 -7.85
N GLY A 221 42.05 -6.13 -7.72
CA GLY A 221 40.96 -6.15 -8.69
C GLY A 221 39.97 -7.29 -8.52
N GLU A 222 40.20 -8.24 -7.60
CA GLU A 222 39.27 -9.32 -7.29
C GLU A 222 37.92 -8.76 -6.86
N ARG A 223 36.84 -9.31 -7.45
CA ARG A 223 35.46 -8.93 -7.15
C ARG A 223 34.93 -9.74 -6.00
N LEU A 224 34.37 -9.03 -5.02
CA LEU A 224 33.82 -9.58 -3.79
C LEU A 224 32.32 -9.26 -3.72
N ARG A 225 31.60 -10.00 -2.87
CA ARG A 225 30.17 -9.78 -2.65
C ARG A 225 29.81 -9.76 -1.16
N PRO A 226 30.12 -8.65 -0.45
CA PRO A 226 29.88 -8.54 0.99
C PRO A 226 28.42 -8.79 1.33
N TYR A 227 28.18 -9.59 2.37
CA TYR A 227 26.83 -10.01 2.79
C TYR A 227 25.98 -10.63 1.67
N GLN A 228 26.60 -11.03 0.57
CA GLN A 228 25.96 -11.44 -0.68
C GLN A 228 25.04 -10.36 -1.31
N ALA A 229 25.16 -9.11 -0.88
CA ALA A 229 24.16 -8.08 -1.16
C ALA A 229 24.59 -7.03 -2.21
N TRP A 230 25.87 -6.65 -2.25
CA TRP A 230 26.40 -5.70 -3.25
C TRP A 230 27.80 -6.10 -3.70
N ASN A 231 28.33 -5.42 -4.71
CA ASN A 231 29.67 -5.68 -5.23
C ASN A 231 30.72 -4.87 -4.47
N ALA A 232 31.88 -5.47 -4.25
CA ALA A 232 33.06 -4.79 -3.75
C ALA A 232 34.29 -5.27 -4.52
N ARG A 233 35.42 -4.57 -4.33
CA ARG A 233 36.67 -4.89 -5.02
C ARG A 233 37.87 -4.68 -4.13
N VAL A 234 38.86 -5.55 -4.24
CA VAL A 234 40.19 -5.29 -3.67
C VAL A 234 40.91 -4.24 -4.50
N VAL A 235 41.20 -3.08 -3.91
CA VAL A 235 41.83 -1.94 -4.60
C VAL A 235 43.29 -1.75 -4.24
N GLY A 236 43.76 -2.38 -3.16
CA GLY A 236 45.16 -2.33 -2.78
C GLY A 236 45.50 -3.34 -1.69
N ILE A 237 46.78 -3.67 -1.60
CA ILE A 237 47.36 -4.49 -0.53
C ILE A 237 48.65 -3.80 -0.11
N ASP A 238 48.76 -3.50 1.18
CA ASP A 238 49.97 -2.96 1.80
C ASP A 238 50.44 -3.95 2.88
N ASP A 239 51.42 -4.78 2.53
CA ASP A 239 51.94 -5.82 3.43
C ASP A 239 52.71 -5.27 4.64
N GLY A 240 53.19 -4.02 4.57
CA GLY A 240 54.01 -3.38 5.60
C GLY A 240 53.22 -2.55 6.61
N ALA A 241 51.97 -2.22 6.31
CA ALA A 241 51.09 -1.45 7.18
C ALA A 241 50.92 -2.06 8.57
N ASN A 242 50.53 -1.23 9.55
CA ASN A 242 50.22 -1.64 10.92
C ASN A 242 51.32 -2.50 11.57
N ASN A 243 52.58 -2.02 11.50
CA ASN A 243 53.76 -2.70 12.06
C ASN A 243 53.95 -4.13 11.51
N GLY A 244 53.68 -4.34 10.22
CA GLY A 244 53.86 -5.63 9.54
C GLY A 244 52.66 -6.58 9.63
N ILE A 245 51.53 -6.15 10.21
CA ILE A 245 50.26 -6.90 10.08
C ILE A 245 49.80 -6.89 8.62
N GLY A 246 49.97 -5.74 7.95
CA GLY A 246 49.51 -5.49 6.60
C GLY A 246 48.01 -5.21 6.50
N ILE A 247 47.59 -4.55 5.43
CA ILE A 247 46.21 -4.17 5.16
C ILE A 247 45.84 -4.58 3.72
N VAL A 248 44.65 -5.17 3.57
CA VAL A 248 43.94 -5.30 2.31
C VAL A 248 42.89 -4.18 2.26
N TYR A 249 42.95 -3.34 1.24
CA TYR A 249 41.97 -2.28 1.01
C TYR A 249 40.86 -2.79 0.11
N VAL A 250 39.63 -2.77 0.63
CA VAL A 250 38.42 -3.19 -0.08
C VAL A 250 37.51 -2.01 -0.32
N GLU A 251 37.22 -1.69 -1.57
CA GLU A 251 36.25 -0.67 -1.95
C GLU A 251 34.87 -1.30 -2.14
N HIS A 252 33.88 -0.82 -1.40
CA HIS A 252 32.47 -1.12 -1.59
C HIS A 252 31.96 -0.31 -2.77
N GLU A 253 31.52 -0.98 -3.84
CA GLU A 253 31.02 -0.36 -5.08
C GLU A 253 29.54 0.11 -4.89
N LEU A 254 29.28 0.84 -3.79
CA LEU A 254 27.98 1.42 -3.45
C LEU A 254 27.89 2.87 -3.93
N THR A 255 26.72 3.27 -4.40
CA THR A 255 26.41 4.62 -4.88
C THR A 255 25.27 5.23 -4.08
N ALA A 256 25.08 6.55 -4.18
CA ALA A 256 23.93 7.23 -3.58
C ALA A 256 22.58 6.64 -4.04
N GLY A 257 22.52 6.09 -5.26
CA GLY A 257 21.33 5.43 -5.80
C GLY A 257 21.00 4.11 -5.11
N ASP A 258 21.94 3.48 -4.41
CA ASP A 258 21.72 2.21 -3.70
C ASP A 258 21.06 2.39 -2.33
N ALA A 259 21.01 3.63 -1.82
CA ALA A 259 20.36 3.97 -0.57
C ALA A 259 18.87 3.57 -0.58
N GLY A 260 18.46 2.78 0.42
CA GLY A 260 17.11 2.24 0.55
C GLY A 260 16.74 1.16 -0.48
N ASN A 261 17.68 0.75 -1.34
CA ASN A 261 17.48 -0.31 -2.34
C ASN A 261 18.10 -1.66 -1.94
N ILE A 262 19.06 -1.63 -1.02
CA ILE A 262 19.84 -2.81 -0.65
C ILE A 262 19.48 -3.25 0.77
N ALA A 263 19.02 -4.50 0.87
CA ALA A 263 18.88 -5.22 2.12
C ALA A 263 19.97 -6.29 2.22
N ALA A 264 20.54 -6.46 3.40
CA ALA A 264 21.61 -7.41 3.68
C ALA A 264 21.39 -8.10 5.02
N ARG A 265 22.08 -9.23 5.22
CA ARG A 265 22.01 -10.02 6.45
C ARG A 265 23.38 -10.17 7.09
N ASP A 266 23.43 -9.92 8.37
CA ASP A 266 24.60 -10.08 9.23
C ASP A 266 24.26 -11.09 10.33
N GLY A 267 24.64 -12.35 10.09
CA GLY A 267 24.12 -13.48 10.84
C GLY A 267 22.58 -13.55 10.78
N ALA A 268 21.94 -13.57 11.95
CA ALA A 268 20.48 -13.58 12.06
C ALA A 268 19.84 -12.19 11.82
N ASN A 269 20.63 -11.12 11.88
CA ASN A 269 20.13 -9.75 11.80
C ASN A 269 20.02 -9.29 10.35
N GLN A 270 19.00 -8.50 10.03
CA GLN A 270 18.84 -7.85 8.74
C GLN A 270 19.09 -6.34 8.89
N PHE A 271 19.68 -5.73 7.88
CA PHE A 271 19.83 -4.28 7.79
C PHE A 271 19.58 -3.79 6.36
N ILE A 272 19.31 -2.49 6.26
CA ILE A 272 19.21 -1.76 4.99
C ILE A 272 20.41 -0.82 4.87
N VAL A 273 20.99 -0.71 3.68
CA VAL A 273 21.90 0.40 3.36
C VAL A 273 21.03 1.66 3.23
N SER A 274 20.92 2.46 4.30
CA SER A 274 19.95 3.56 4.36
C SER A 274 20.46 4.85 3.73
N SER A 275 21.78 5.04 3.67
CA SER A 275 22.40 6.14 2.94
C SER A 275 23.78 5.73 2.45
N VAL A 276 24.23 6.39 1.38
CA VAL A 276 25.60 6.31 0.87
C VAL A 276 26.04 7.73 0.58
N ASP A 277 27.15 8.15 1.17
CA ASP A 277 27.77 9.46 0.98
C ASP A 277 29.17 9.25 0.39
N PRO A 278 29.30 9.27 -0.96
CA PRO A 278 30.58 9.09 -1.62
C PRO A 278 31.59 10.20 -1.32
N VAL A 279 31.12 11.40 -0.94
CA VAL A 279 32.00 12.54 -0.62
C VAL A 279 32.66 12.33 0.73
N LYS A 280 31.91 11.82 1.72
CA LYS A 280 32.46 11.41 3.01
C LYS A 280 33.15 10.05 2.97
N GLY A 281 32.93 9.27 1.92
CA GLY A 281 33.48 7.92 1.80
C GLY A 281 32.81 6.92 2.74
N VAL A 282 31.51 7.08 3.03
CA VAL A 282 30.79 6.24 4.01
C VAL A 282 29.43 5.78 3.49
N TYR A 283 28.95 4.67 4.05
CA TYR A 283 27.56 4.22 3.94
C TYR A 283 26.99 3.91 5.32
N VAL A 284 25.67 3.95 5.45
CA VAL A 284 24.99 3.66 6.71
C VAL A 284 24.26 2.33 6.62
N ALA A 285 24.64 1.39 7.48
CA ALA A 285 23.93 0.14 7.74
C ALA A 285 22.92 0.36 8.88
N ASN A 286 21.63 0.35 8.54
CA ASN A 286 20.54 0.55 9.51
C ASN A 286 19.83 -0.78 9.80
N TYR A 287 19.96 -1.25 11.04
CA TYR A 287 19.40 -2.49 11.55
C TYR A 287 18.00 -2.32 12.16
N ASN A 288 17.43 -1.11 12.13
CA ASN A 288 16.01 -0.93 12.38
C ASN A 288 15.19 -1.58 11.25
N ARG A 289 13.97 -2.02 11.56
CA ARG A 289 13.02 -2.37 10.50
C ARG A 289 12.77 -1.13 9.66
N GLU A 290 12.70 -1.28 8.33
CA GLU A 290 12.57 -0.15 7.41
C GLU A 290 11.34 0.72 7.69
N VAL A 291 10.29 0.16 8.29
CA VAL A 291 9.05 0.86 8.69
C VAL A 291 9.18 1.75 9.93
N VAL A 292 10.24 1.60 10.73
CA VAL A 292 10.45 2.38 11.96
C VAL A 292 10.93 3.78 11.59
N GLY A 293 10.39 4.81 12.26
CA GLY A 293 10.75 6.20 12.03
C GLY A 293 10.16 6.83 10.76
N ARG A 294 9.35 6.10 10.00
CA ARG A 294 8.81 6.56 8.71
C ARG A 294 7.30 6.74 8.77
N THR A 295 6.81 7.69 7.99
CA THR A 295 5.37 7.86 7.75
C THR A 295 4.90 6.82 6.74
N LEU A 296 3.87 6.07 7.11
CA LEU A 296 3.28 5.02 6.29
C LEU A 296 1.98 5.50 5.68
N VAL A 297 1.66 5.04 4.48
CA VAL A 297 0.41 5.31 3.80
C VAL A 297 -0.23 3.99 3.43
N PHE A 298 -1.47 3.78 3.87
CA PHE A 298 -2.25 2.60 3.55
C PHE A 298 -3.43 2.98 2.67
N ASP A 299 -3.52 2.36 1.50
CA ASP A 299 -4.76 2.31 0.72
C ASP A 299 -5.50 1.03 1.12
N VAL A 300 -6.61 1.18 1.84
CA VAL A 300 -7.37 0.09 2.47
C VAL A 300 -8.75 -0.04 1.82
N THR A 301 -9.22 -1.26 1.64
CA THR A 301 -10.59 -1.58 1.21
C THR A 301 -11.21 -2.59 2.18
N VAL A 302 -12.40 -2.28 2.70
CA VAL A 302 -13.12 -3.16 3.62
C VAL A 302 -13.80 -4.30 2.86
N ASP A 303 -13.51 -5.53 3.26
CA ASP A 303 -14.03 -6.75 2.64
C ASP A 303 -15.22 -7.32 3.42
N SER A 304 -15.09 -7.44 4.75
CA SER A 304 -16.20 -7.89 5.62
C SER A 304 -16.15 -7.26 7.00
N ILE A 305 -17.32 -7.16 7.63
CA ILE A 305 -17.49 -6.75 9.02
C ILE A 305 -18.40 -7.79 9.71
N THR A 306 -17.96 -8.31 10.84
CA THR A 306 -18.72 -9.23 11.69
C THR A 306 -18.80 -8.65 13.09
N ARG A 307 -20.03 -8.47 13.60
CA ARG A 307 -20.29 -8.00 14.97
C ARG A 307 -20.80 -9.16 15.80
N THR A 308 -20.07 -9.47 16.87
CA THR A 308 -20.43 -10.48 17.86
C THR A 308 -21.40 -9.93 18.89
#